data_AF-A0A5C7FFX4-F1
#
_entry.id   AF-A0A5C7FFX4-F1
#
_cell.length_a   1.000
_cell.length_b   1.000
_cell.length_c   1.000
_cell.angle_alpha   90.00
_cell.angle_beta   90.00
_cell.angle_gamma   90.00
#
_symmetry.space_group_name_H-M   'P 1'
#
loop_
_entity.id
_entity.type
_entity.pdbx_description
1 polymer ?
#
loop_
_entity_poly.entity_id
_entity_poly.type
_entity_poly.pdbx_seq_one_letter_code
_entity_poly.pdbx_strand_id
1 'polypeptide(L)'
;MDKDVIIIVSLILIGLAMIVWGILYQARHNKTLRDTQRIITDLELLRLFERQPGGILSAKMVADKTGLTAAEASSRLSGLAHGGLLLVGSNPSGMKQFYELSAPLEERPGIQLSGEPFLTIEDLQEIFIAYDYKVSPHDLMVATGLPWNILAREMKYFRQQGITELIHIPRPGDSFKQYILQEEYHRSGKLDIEGRTRLNEKVKQVLYDERFLV
;
A
#
# COMPACT_ATOMS: atom_id res chain seq x y z
N MET A 1 41.30 -38.68 -11.05
CA MET A 1 40.10 -38.55 -10.20
C MET A 1 38.95 -39.14 -10.99
N ASP A 2 38.24 -40.12 -10.44
CA ASP A 2 37.19 -40.81 -11.18
C ASP A 2 36.05 -39.88 -11.54
N LYS A 3 35.40 -40.15 -12.69
CA LYS A 3 34.28 -39.35 -13.20
C LYS A 3 33.15 -39.26 -12.17
N ASP A 4 32.93 -40.34 -11.43
CA ASP A 4 31.91 -40.40 -10.39
C ASP A 4 32.24 -39.47 -9.20
N VAL A 5 33.53 -39.37 -8.83
CA VAL A 5 34.00 -38.44 -7.80
C VAL A 5 33.82 -36.98 -8.25
N ILE A 6 34.08 -36.68 -9.53
CA ILE A 6 33.87 -35.35 -10.10
C ILE A 6 32.38 -34.97 -10.08
N ILE A 7 31.49 -35.91 -10.42
CA ILE A 7 30.03 -35.70 -10.45
C ILE A 7 29.50 -35.44 -9.03
N ILE A 8 29.92 -36.25 -8.05
CA ILE A 8 29.51 -36.09 -6.65
C ILE A 8 29.97 -34.74 -6.08
N VAL A 9 31.23 -34.37 -6.31
CA VAL A 9 31.76 -33.07 -5.84
C VAL A 9 31.02 -31.90 -6.49
N SER A 10 30.68 -32.00 -7.78
CA SER A 10 29.94 -30.96 -8.50
C SER A 10 28.51 -30.78 -7.95
N LEU A 11 27.80 -31.87 -7.67
CA LEU A 11 26.45 -31.82 -7.09
C LEU A 11 26.45 -31.19 -5.69
N ILE A 12 27.45 -31.52 -4.87
CA ILE A 12 27.61 -30.92 -3.54
C ILE A 12 27.84 -29.42 -3.64
N LEU A 13 28.71 -28.97 -4.56
CA LEU A 13 28.98 -27.54 -4.79
C LEU A 13 27.75 -26.78 -5.27
N ILE A 14 26.94 -27.35 -6.17
CA ILE A 14 25.69 -26.75 -6.64
C ILE A 14 24.67 -26.66 -5.50
N GLY A 15 24.53 -27.71 -4.69
CA GLY A 15 23.66 -27.71 -3.52
C GLY A 15 24.04 -26.62 -2.50
N LEU A 16 25.33 -26.50 -2.20
CA LEU A 16 25.87 -25.45 -1.34
C LEU A 16 25.62 -24.05 -1.91
N ALA A 17 25.81 -23.86 -3.22
CA ALA A 17 25.55 -22.58 -3.87
C ALA A 17 24.06 -22.18 -3.77
N MET A 18 23.13 -23.12 -3.93
CA MET A 18 21.70 -22.86 -3.79
C MET A 18 21.32 -22.50 -2.34
N ILE A 19 21.90 -23.17 -1.35
CA ILE A 19 21.67 -22.85 0.07
C ILE A 19 22.19 -21.45 0.41
N VAL A 20 23.41 -21.12 -0.01
CA VAL A 20 24.01 -19.79 0.19
C VAL A 20 23.17 -18.72 -0.51
N TRP A 21 22.71 -18.98 -1.73
CA TRP A 21 21.80 -18.08 -2.46
C TRP A 21 20.49 -17.88 -1.71
N GLY A 22 19.88 -18.95 -1.20
CA GLY A 22 18.65 -18.88 -0.40
C GLY A 22 18.82 -18.06 0.87
N ILE A 23 19.92 -18.25 1.61
CA ILE A 23 20.25 -17.47 2.81
C ILE A 23 20.48 -16.00 2.45
N LEU A 24 21.23 -15.69 1.39
CA LEU A 24 21.47 -14.30 0.95
C LEU A 24 20.19 -13.62 0.47
N TYR A 25 19.32 -14.35 -0.23
CA TYR A 25 18.02 -13.86 -0.65
C TYR A 25 17.15 -13.51 0.55
N GLN A 26 17.07 -14.42 1.53
CA GLN A 26 16.29 -14.21 2.74
C GLN A 26 16.88 -13.12 3.64
N ALA A 27 18.21 -13.03 3.76
CA ALA A 27 18.88 -11.97 4.50
C ALA A 27 18.69 -10.58 3.85
N ARG A 28 18.63 -10.51 2.52
CA ARG A 28 18.27 -9.28 1.80
C ARG A 28 16.81 -8.91 1.98
N HIS A 29 15.92 -9.91 2.03
CA HIS A 29 14.50 -9.71 2.28
C HIS A 29 14.24 -9.22 3.71
N ASN A 30 14.99 -9.76 4.69
CA ASN A 30 14.89 -9.43 6.10
C ASN A 30 15.72 -8.20 6.53
N LYS A 31 16.27 -7.41 5.60
CA LYS A 31 16.80 -6.11 5.98
C LYS A 31 15.63 -5.30 6.51
N THR A 32 15.61 -5.16 7.84
CA THR A 32 14.66 -4.35 8.59
C THR A 32 14.57 -3.00 7.90
N LEU A 33 13.51 -2.80 7.12
CA LEU A 33 13.21 -1.49 6.56
C LEU A 33 13.12 -0.57 7.78
N ARG A 34 13.98 0.46 7.81
CA ARG A 34 13.86 1.50 8.82
C ARG A 34 12.41 1.96 8.78
N ASP A 35 11.77 2.01 9.95
CA ASP A 35 10.39 2.48 10.06
C ASP A 35 10.36 3.97 9.70
N THR A 36 10.20 4.24 8.41
CA THR A 36 10.19 5.58 7.82
C THR A 36 8.87 6.30 8.11
N GLN A 37 7.83 5.59 8.55
CA GLN A 37 6.55 6.20 8.93
C GLN A 37 6.68 7.08 10.17
N ARG A 38 7.68 6.83 11.03
CA ARG A 38 8.03 7.72 12.17
C ARG A 38 8.65 9.04 11.74
N ILE A 39 9.21 9.10 10.53
CA ILE A 39 9.86 10.31 9.98
C ILE A 39 8.82 11.14 9.24
N ILE A 40 8.10 10.51 8.31
CA ILE A 40 7.00 11.11 7.57
C ILE A 40 5.96 10.05 7.22
N THR A 41 4.71 10.33 7.54
CA THR A 41 3.60 9.42 7.20
C THR A 41 3.34 9.42 5.69
N ASP A 42 2.72 8.37 5.16
CA ASP A 42 2.34 8.35 3.75
C ASP A 42 1.43 9.52 3.38
N LEU A 43 0.46 9.87 4.24
CA LEU A 43 -0.44 11.00 3.99
C LEU A 43 0.31 12.34 3.95
N GLU A 44 1.23 12.57 4.89
CA GLU A 44 2.08 13.77 4.87
C GLU A 44 2.98 13.81 3.63
N LEU A 45 3.49 12.65 3.20
CA LEU A 45 4.29 12.55 1.99
C LEU A 45 3.46 12.91 0.74
N LEU A 46 2.18 12.51 0.66
CA LEU A 46 1.28 12.95 -0.41
C LEU A 46 0.98 14.45 -0.33
N ARG A 47 0.70 14.98 0.87
CA ARG A 47 0.49 16.43 1.10
C ARG A 47 1.70 17.29 0.75
N LEU A 48 2.90 16.70 0.70
CA LEU A 48 4.10 17.40 0.19
C LEU A 48 3.94 17.81 -1.28
N PHE A 49 3.26 17.00 -2.09
CA PHE A 49 3.03 17.29 -3.50
C PHE A 49 2.05 18.45 -3.68
N GLU A 50 0.97 18.53 -2.90
CA GLU A 50 0.02 19.66 -2.95
C GLU A 50 0.70 21.00 -2.61
N ARG A 51 1.67 20.97 -1.70
CA ARG A 51 2.41 22.17 -1.26
C ARG A 51 3.54 22.56 -2.22
N GLN A 52 3.90 21.70 -3.17
CA GLN A 52 4.98 21.96 -4.11
C GLN A 52 4.45 22.72 -5.34
N PRO A 53 5.08 23.84 -5.74
CA PRO A 53 4.76 24.49 -7.00
C PRO A 53 4.84 23.51 -8.18
N GLY A 54 3.73 23.37 -8.91
CA GLY A 54 3.60 22.45 -10.04
C GLY A 54 3.33 20.99 -9.67
N GLY A 55 3.22 20.63 -8.38
CA GLY A 55 2.77 19.30 -7.95
C GLY A 55 3.70 18.14 -8.28
N ILE A 56 4.93 18.41 -8.76
CA ILE A 56 5.84 17.40 -9.28
C ILE A 56 7.12 17.33 -8.43
N LEU A 57 7.48 16.13 -7.96
CA LEU A 57 8.68 15.88 -7.17
C LEU A 57 9.44 14.65 -7.65
N SER A 58 10.76 14.65 -7.46
CA SER A 58 11.61 13.46 -7.63
C SER A 58 12.05 12.92 -6.27
N ALA A 59 12.51 11.66 -6.21
CA ALA A 59 13.00 11.06 -4.96
C ALA A 59 14.07 11.89 -4.24
N LYS A 60 15.00 12.50 -5.00
CA LYS A 60 16.01 13.42 -4.44
C LYS A 60 15.35 14.64 -3.78
N MET A 61 14.39 15.28 -4.44
CA MET A 61 13.70 16.45 -3.91
C MET A 61 12.89 16.12 -2.66
N VAL A 62 12.28 14.93 -2.61
CA VAL A 62 11.59 14.44 -1.40
C VAL A 62 12.59 14.23 -0.26
N ALA A 63 13.72 13.56 -0.51
CA ALA A 63 14.76 13.35 0.48
C ALA A 63 15.26 14.68 1.08
N ASP A 64 15.53 15.67 0.22
CA ASP A 64 15.98 17.01 0.60
C ASP A 64 14.94 17.76 1.49
N LYS A 65 13.66 17.38 1.45
CA LYS A 65 12.55 18.01 2.18
C LYS A 65 12.10 17.24 3.43
N THR A 66 12.43 15.96 3.58
CA THR A 66 11.73 15.07 4.52
C THR A 66 12.63 14.26 5.46
N GLY A 67 13.96 14.39 5.38
CA GLY A 67 14.89 13.63 6.22
C GLY A 67 15.00 12.14 5.85
N LEU A 68 14.27 11.69 4.83
CA LEU A 68 14.48 10.40 4.20
C LEU A 68 15.78 10.38 3.40
N THR A 69 16.42 9.23 3.30
CA THR A 69 17.49 9.02 2.31
C THR A 69 16.89 8.93 0.90
N ALA A 70 17.69 9.19 -0.13
CA ALA A 70 17.23 9.09 -1.52
C ALA A 70 16.69 7.68 -1.88
N ALA A 71 17.27 6.62 -1.30
CA ALA A 71 16.81 5.25 -1.50
C ALA A 71 15.46 4.99 -0.82
N GLU A 72 15.27 5.48 0.42
CA GLU A 72 13.99 5.38 1.13
C GLU A 72 12.88 6.17 0.42
N ALA A 73 13.18 7.40 0.01
CA ALA A 73 12.25 8.22 -0.76
C ALA A 73 11.87 7.53 -2.08
N SER A 74 12.85 6.99 -2.81
CA SER A 74 12.57 6.25 -4.05
C SER A 74 11.70 5.02 -3.82
N SER A 75 11.97 4.25 -2.76
CA SER A 75 11.18 3.07 -2.40
C SER A 75 9.74 3.44 -2.01
N ARG A 76 9.55 4.47 -1.16
CA ARG A 76 8.23 4.96 -0.75
C ARG A 76 7.42 5.47 -1.94
N LEU A 77 8.03 6.32 -2.78
CA LEU A 77 7.37 6.86 -3.98
C LEU A 77 7.00 5.75 -4.96
N SER A 78 7.87 4.76 -5.15
CA SER A 78 7.55 3.59 -6.00
C SER A 78 6.38 2.78 -5.44
N GLY A 79 6.31 2.57 -4.12
CA GLY A 79 5.20 1.89 -3.46
C GLY A 79 3.87 2.64 -3.62
N LEU A 80 3.87 3.95 -3.42
CA LEU A 80 2.70 4.81 -3.60
C LEU A 80 2.26 4.86 -5.08
N ALA A 81 3.21 4.95 -6.02
CA ALA A 81 2.91 4.89 -7.45
C ALA A 81 2.29 3.54 -7.85
N HIS A 82 2.85 2.42 -7.37
CA HIS A 82 2.25 1.11 -7.58
C HIS A 82 0.86 1.00 -6.95
N GLY A 83 0.65 1.68 -5.82
CA GLY A 83 -0.65 1.85 -5.17
C GLY A 83 -1.69 2.56 -6.03
N GLY A 84 -1.27 3.35 -7.02
CA GLY A 84 -2.15 4.25 -7.77
C GLY A 84 -2.42 5.57 -7.03
N LEU A 85 -1.52 5.93 -6.11
CA LEU A 85 -1.52 7.21 -5.41
C LEU A 85 -0.69 8.27 -6.14
N LEU A 86 0.31 7.83 -6.90
CA LEU A 86 1.17 8.70 -7.68
C LEU A 86 1.21 8.25 -9.15
N LEU A 87 1.23 9.21 -10.05
CA LEU A 87 1.66 8.98 -11.43
C LEU A 87 3.19 9.10 -11.50
N VAL A 88 3.79 8.40 -12.46
CA VAL A 88 5.23 8.43 -12.67
C VAL A 88 5.54 8.85 -14.09
N GLY A 89 6.34 9.90 -14.22
CA GLY A 89 6.92 10.38 -15.46
C GLY A 89 8.45 10.27 -15.42
N SER A 90 9.08 10.35 -16.58
CA SER A 90 10.54 10.43 -16.69
C SER A 90 10.96 11.61 -17.55
N ASN A 91 12.14 12.16 -17.30
CA ASN A 91 12.74 13.11 -18.22
C ASN A 91 13.07 12.45 -19.57
N PRO A 92 13.34 13.22 -20.65
CA PRO A 92 13.62 12.65 -21.97
C PRO A 92 14.78 11.64 -22.01
N SER A 93 15.75 11.74 -21.09
CA SER A 93 16.84 10.77 -21.00
C SER A 93 16.48 9.48 -20.25
N GLY A 94 15.30 9.41 -19.62
CA GLY A 94 14.84 8.27 -18.82
C GLY A 94 15.56 8.07 -17.48
N MET A 95 16.62 8.84 -17.20
CA MET A 95 17.47 8.63 -16.02
C MET A 95 16.86 9.15 -14.73
N LYS A 96 15.88 10.07 -14.81
CA LYS A 96 15.27 10.67 -13.63
C LYS A 96 13.75 10.54 -13.68
N GLN A 97 13.21 9.89 -12.66
CA GLN A 97 11.78 9.77 -12.43
C GLN A 97 11.25 10.97 -11.65
N PHE A 98 10.05 11.38 -12.03
CA PHE A 98 9.26 12.42 -11.42
C PHE A 98 7.89 11.84 -11.10
N TYR A 99 7.32 12.29 -10.00
CA TYR A 99 6.04 11.83 -9.50
C TYR A 99 5.11 13.02 -9.33
N GLU A 100 3.82 12.76 -9.48
CA GLU A 100 2.73 13.69 -9.21
C GLU A 100 1.56 12.92 -8.60
N LEU A 101 0.67 13.61 -7.89
CA LEU A 101 -0.55 12.99 -7.36
C LEU A 101 -1.41 12.48 -8.52
N SER A 102 -1.96 11.27 -8.39
CA SER A 102 -2.88 10.76 -9.42
C SER A 102 -4.30 11.31 -9.27
N ALA A 103 -4.63 11.86 -8.11
CA ALA A 103 -5.91 12.48 -7.78
C ALA A 103 -5.70 13.55 -6.69
N PRO A 104 -6.59 14.55 -6.55
CA PRO A 104 -6.54 15.48 -5.43
C PRO A 104 -6.77 14.77 -4.09
N LEU A 105 -6.26 15.34 -2.99
CA LEU A 105 -6.51 14.83 -1.63
C LEU A 105 -7.78 15.48 -1.06
N GLU A 106 -8.95 15.00 -1.48
CA GLU A 106 -10.23 15.55 -1.02
C GLU A 106 -10.62 15.05 0.38
N GLU A 107 -10.72 15.99 1.33
CA GLU A 107 -11.26 15.73 2.67
C GLU A 107 -12.78 15.84 2.67
N ARG A 108 -13.46 14.80 3.14
CA ARG A 108 -14.91 14.81 3.38
C ARG A 108 -15.18 15.00 4.88
N PRO A 109 -15.79 16.12 5.30
CA PRO A 109 -16.06 16.37 6.72
C PRO A 109 -17.14 15.42 7.25
N GLY A 110 -17.06 15.09 8.54
CA GLY A 110 -18.13 14.37 9.25
C GLY A 110 -18.05 12.84 9.19
N ILE A 111 -16.99 12.27 8.63
CA ILE A 111 -16.72 10.82 8.74
C ILE A 111 -16.31 10.51 10.18
N GLN A 112 -17.01 9.56 10.81
CA GLN A 112 -16.68 9.05 12.14
C GLN A 112 -16.20 7.61 12.01
N LEU A 113 -14.91 7.40 12.24
CA LEU A 113 -14.30 6.07 12.21
C LEU A 113 -14.14 5.52 13.63
N SER A 114 -14.03 4.20 13.74
CA SER A 114 -13.89 3.41 14.97
C SER A 114 -12.68 3.80 15.82
N GLY A 115 -11.64 4.40 15.20
CA GLY A 115 -10.37 4.72 15.85
C GLY A 115 -9.43 3.53 15.99
N GLU A 116 -9.81 2.36 15.46
CA GLU A 116 -8.96 1.19 15.40
C GLU A 116 -7.76 1.42 14.45
N PRO A 117 -6.60 0.77 14.67
CA PRO A 117 -5.44 0.89 13.78
C PRO A 117 -5.61 0.09 12.47
N PHE A 118 -6.85 -0.30 12.15
CA PHE A 118 -7.23 -1.07 10.97
C PHE A 118 -8.66 -0.71 10.56
N LEU A 119 -9.01 -0.95 9.30
CA LEU A 119 -10.36 -0.72 8.80
C LEU A 119 -11.36 -1.78 9.30
N THR A 120 -12.39 -1.34 10.02
CA THR A 120 -13.58 -2.16 10.28
C THR A 120 -14.56 -2.14 9.10
N ILE A 121 -15.51 -3.06 9.07
CA ILE A 121 -16.61 -3.03 8.09
C ILE A 121 -17.45 -1.76 8.24
N GLU A 122 -17.67 -1.31 9.48
CA GLU A 122 -18.36 -0.07 9.77
C GLU A 122 -17.61 1.14 9.21
N ASP A 123 -16.29 1.20 9.38
CA ASP A 123 -15.44 2.25 8.81
C ASP A 123 -15.52 2.25 7.28
N LEU A 124 -15.46 1.06 6.69
CA LEU A 124 -15.59 0.89 5.25
C LEU A 124 -16.96 1.41 4.77
N GLN A 125 -18.05 1.08 5.47
CA GLN A 125 -19.38 1.60 5.14
C GLN A 125 -19.45 3.13 5.21
N GLU A 126 -18.91 3.74 6.28
CA GLU A 126 -18.91 5.20 6.42
C GLU A 126 -18.13 5.90 5.32
N ILE A 127 -16.94 5.39 5.01
CA ILE A 127 -16.10 5.93 3.93
C ILE A 127 -16.85 5.81 2.60
N PHE A 128 -17.39 4.64 2.28
CA PHE A 128 -18.10 4.46 1.01
C PHE A 128 -19.34 5.36 0.89
N ILE A 129 -20.10 5.55 1.97
CA ILE A 129 -21.24 6.47 1.96
C ILE A 129 -20.78 7.92 1.74
N ALA A 130 -19.72 8.35 2.42
CA ALA A 130 -19.21 9.71 2.34
C ALA A 130 -18.66 10.08 0.95
N TYR A 131 -18.20 9.08 0.20
CA TYR A 131 -17.63 9.22 -1.15
C TYR A 131 -18.52 8.66 -2.26
N ASP A 132 -19.86 8.61 -2.06
CA ASP A 132 -20.83 8.19 -3.08
C ASP A 132 -20.51 6.81 -3.72
N TYR A 133 -20.06 5.89 -2.86
CA TYR A 133 -19.68 4.51 -3.17
C TYR A 133 -18.57 4.36 -4.23
N LYS A 134 -17.81 5.43 -4.48
CA LYS A 134 -16.67 5.46 -5.40
C LYS A 134 -15.45 5.90 -4.60
N VAL A 135 -14.72 4.93 -4.08
CA VAL A 135 -13.62 5.19 -3.15
C VAL A 135 -12.31 4.89 -3.84
N SER A 136 -11.49 5.91 -4.06
CA SER A 136 -10.14 5.76 -4.56
C SER A 136 -9.14 5.40 -3.44
N PRO A 137 -7.92 4.97 -3.78
CA PRO A 137 -6.82 4.90 -2.82
C PRO A 137 -6.55 6.21 -2.06
N HIS A 138 -6.75 7.36 -2.70
CA HIS A 138 -6.54 8.67 -2.06
C HIS A 138 -7.58 8.91 -0.98
N ASP A 139 -8.86 8.61 -1.28
CA ASP A 139 -9.97 8.78 -0.36
C ASP A 139 -9.78 7.92 0.90
N LEU A 140 -9.35 6.66 0.74
CA LEU A 140 -9.02 5.80 1.89
C LEU A 140 -7.92 6.41 2.76
N MET A 141 -6.85 6.90 2.15
CA MET A 141 -5.74 7.49 2.89
C MET A 141 -6.13 8.78 3.61
N VAL A 142 -6.91 9.64 2.95
CA VAL A 142 -7.35 10.92 3.51
C VAL A 142 -8.36 10.69 4.64
N ALA A 143 -9.31 9.78 4.45
CA ALA A 143 -10.34 9.49 5.44
C ALA A 143 -9.78 8.81 6.70
N THR A 144 -8.81 7.91 6.55
CA THR A 144 -8.31 7.08 7.66
C THR A 144 -7.02 7.61 8.29
N GLY A 145 -6.19 8.31 7.53
CA GLY A 145 -4.82 8.64 7.92
C GLY A 145 -3.88 7.42 8.03
N LEU A 146 -4.34 6.22 7.67
CA LEU A 146 -3.55 5.00 7.79
C LEU A 146 -2.48 4.91 6.69
N PRO A 147 -1.31 4.29 6.99
CA PRO A 147 -0.29 3.97 6.00
C PRO A 147 -0.83 3.14 4.82
N TRP A 148 -0.33 3.42 3.61
CA TRP A 148 -0.86 2.76 2.40
C TRP A 148 -0.62 1.25 2.40
N ASN A 149 0.48 0.77 2.99
CA ASN A 149 0.77 -0.65 3.08
C ASN A 149 -0.28 -1.42 3.92
N ILE A 150 -0.83 -0.79 4.97
CA ILE A 150 -1.92 -1.36 5.79
C ILE A 150 -3.20 -1.36 4.96
N LEU A 151 -3.61 -0.20 4.43
CA LEU A 151 -4.82 -0.06 3.62
C LEU A 151 -4.83 -1.01 2.40
N ALA A 152 -3.72 -1.08 1.67
CA ALA A 152 -3.60 -1.98 0.52
C ALA A 152 -3.76 -3.45 0.92
N ARG A 153 -3.32 -3.82 2.12
CA ARG A 153 -3.45 -5.18 2.64
C ARG A 153 -4.89 -5.50 3.04
N GLU A 154 -5.54 -4.60 3.75
CA GLU A 154 -6.94 -4.72 4.17
C GLU A 154 -7.87 -4.77 2.95
N MET A 155 -7.71 -3.84 2.00
CA MET A 155 -8.51 -3.83 0.77
C MET A 155 -8.28 -5.08 -0.09
N LYS A 156 -7.07 -5.65 -0.07
CA LYS A 156 -6.81 -6.96 -0.70
C LYS A 156 -7.60 -8.07 0.00
N TYR A 157 -7.63 -8.07 1.33
CA TYR A 157 -8.40 -9.04 2.11
C TYR A 157 -9.91 -8.90 1.85
N PHE A 158 -10.46 -7.69 1.94
CA PHE A 158 -11.87 -7.42 1.67
C PHE A 158 -12.28 -7.87 0.27
N ARG A 159 -11.43 -7.64 -0.74
CA ARG A 159 -11.65 -8.15 -2.09
C ARG A 159 -11.67 -9.68 -2.17
N GLN A 160 -10.78 -10.36 -1.46
CA GLN A 160 -10.76 -11.82 -1.42
C GLN A 160 -12.00 -12.40 -0.71
N GLN A 161 -12.59 -11.67 0.23
CA GLN A 161 -13.85 -12.04 0.88
C GLN A 161 -15.09 -11.64 0.07
N GLY A 162 -14.93 -11.01 -1.09
CA GLY A 162 -16.07 -10.53 -1.90
C GLY A 162 -16.78 -9.30 -1.33
N ILE A 163 -16.16 -8.56 -0.40
CA ILE A 163 -16.74 -7.37 0.21
C ILE A 163 -16.62 -6.16 -0.71
N THR A 164 -15.44 -6.03 -1.34
CA THR A 164 -15.13 -4.93 -2.25
C THR A 164 -14.66 -5.46 -3.59
N GLU A 165 -14.94 -4.75 -4.66
CA GLU A 165 -14.28 -4.94 -5.95
C GLU A 165 -13.29 -3.81 -6.23
N LEU A 166 -12.27 -4.10 -7.02
CA LEU A 166 -11.32 -3.11 -7.55
C LEU A 166 -11.54 -3.00 -9.05
N ILE A 167 -11.93 -1.81 -9.49
CA ILE A 167 -12.08 -1.47 -10.90
C ILE A 167 -11.03 -0.45 -11.32
N HIS A 168 -10.78 -0.45 -12.63
CA HIS A 168 -9.79 0.39 -13.28
C HIS A 168 -10.49 1.19 -14.37
N ILE A 169 -10.84 2.44 -14.09
CA ILE A 169 -11.61 3.30 -14.99
C ILE A 169 -10.90 4.65 -15.16
N PRO A 170 -10.59 5.07 -16.40
CA PRO A 170 -10.03 6.40 -16.63
C PRO A 170 -11.05 7.47 -16.24
N ARG A 171 -10.68 8.32 -15.28
CA ARG A 171 -11.48 9.48 -14.87
C ARG A 171 -10.60 10.72 -14.87
N PRO A 172 -10.90 11.73 -15.70
CA PRO A 172 -10.14 12.97 -15.67
C PRO A 172 -10.22 13.61 -14.27
N GLY A 173 -9.05 13.88 -13.67
CA GLY A 173 -8.96 14.52 -12.36
C GLY A 173 -9.18 13.60 -11.15
N ASP A 174 -9.29 12.29 -11.36
CA ASP A 174 -9.50 11.29 -10.30
C ASP A 174 -8.58 10.08 -10.52
N SER A 175 -8.41 9.24 -9.51
CA SER A 175 -7.56 8.06 -9.61
C SER A 175 -8.19 7.06 -10.57
N PHE A 176 -7.33 6.45 -11.40
CA PHE A 176 -7.72 5.35 -12.28
C PHE A 176 -8.21 4.12 -11.50
N LYS A 177 -7.79 3.95 -10.25
CA LYS A 177 -8.18 2.85 -9.37
C LYS A 177 -9.32 3.27 -8.47
N GLN A 178 -10.39 2.49 -8.50
CA GLN A 178 -11.57 2.74 -7.69
C GLN A 178 -12.01 1.44 -7.03
N TYR A 179 -12.34 1.52 -5.75
CA TYR A 179 -12.97 0.44 -5.02
C TYR A 179 -14.49 0.64 -5.02
N ILE A 180 -15.22 -0.48 -5.13
CA ILE A 180 -16.68 -0.53 -5.04
C ILE A 180 -17.04 -1.46 -3.89
N LEU A 181 -17.92 -1.02 -3.01
CA LEU A 181 -18.50 -1.85 -1.95
C LEU A 181 -19.67 -2.63 -2.54
N GLN A 182 -19.66 -3.95 -2.38
CA GLN A 182 -20.75 -4.78 -2.86
C GLN A 182 -22.06 -4.44 -2.14
N GLU A 183 -23.17 -4.48 -2.86
CA GLU A 183 -24.48 -4.03 -2.36
C GLU A 183 -24.90 -4.71 -1.06
N GLU A 184 -24.52 -5.99 -0.87
CA GLU A 184 -24.84 -6.75 0.33
C GLU A 184 -24.16 -6.23 1.61
N TYR A 185 -23.09 -5.43 1.47
CA TYR A 185 -22.38 -4.77 2.57
C TYR A 185 -22.74 -3.29 2.70
N HIS A 186 -23.66 -2.76 1.88
CA HIS A 186 -24.19 -1.42 2.11
C HIS A 186 -24.93 -1.41 3.45
N ARG A 187 -25.00 -0.24 4.13
CA ARG A 187 -25.59 -0.09 5.49
C ARG A 187 -26.99 -0.70 5.66
N SER A 188 -27.70 -0.95 4.55
CA SER A 188 -29.06 -1.50 4.48
C SER A 188 -29.16 -3.02 4.29
N GLY A 189 -28.05 -3.78 4.20
CA GLY A 189 -28.07 -5.20 3.82
C GLY A 189 -27.44 -6.18 4.82
N LYS A 190 -28.21 -7.19 5.23
CA LYS A 190 -27.86 -8.58 5.60
C LYS A 190 -26.77 -8.94 6.62
N LEU A 191 -25.78 -8.11 6.97
CA LEU A 191 -24.81 -8.50 8.01
C LEU A 191 -25.36 -8.26 9.42
N ASP A 192 -25.62 -9.37 10.12
CA ASP A 192 -25.83 -9.38 11.55
C ASP A 192 -24.56 -8.92 12.29
N ILE A 193 -24.73 -8.56 13.56
CA ILE A 193 -23.67 -8.02 14.42
C ILE A 193 -22.52 -9.02 14.58
N GLU A 194 -22.83 -10.32 14.60
CA GLU A 194 -21.85 -11.41 14.74
C GLU A 194 -20.95 -11.52 13.49
N GLY A 195 -21.54 -11.41 12.30
CA GLY A 195 -20.83 -11.41 11.02
C GLY A 195 -19.86 -10.25 10.90
N ARG A 196 -20.26 -9.05 11.34
CA ARG A 196 -19.39 -7.87 11.34
C ARG A 196 -18.21 -8.04 12.28
N THR A 197 -18.49 -8.47 13.52
CA THR A 197 -17.45 -8.74 14.53
C THR A 197 -16.44 -9.77 14.02
N ARG A 198 -16.93 -10.85 13.39
CA ARG A 198 -16.07 -11.90 12.84
C ARG A 198 -15.20 -11.40 11.69
N LEU A 199 -15.71 -10.53 10.83
CA LEU A 199 -14.92 -9.94 9.74
C LEU A 199 -13.83 -9.01 10.30
N ASN A 200 -14.17 -8.15 11.25
CA ASN A 200 -13.23 -7.23 11.89
C ASN A 200 -12.10 -7.99 12.59
N GLU A 201 -12.41 -9.06 13.33
CA GLU A 201 -11.41 -9.92 13.97
C GLU A 201 -10.50 -10.62 12.95
N LYS A 202 -11.02 -11.06 11.81
CA LYS A 202 -10.19 -11.66 10.76
C LYS A 202 -9.25 -10.66 10.10
N VAL A 203 -9.70 -9.43 9.85
CA VAL A 203 -8.84 -8.36 9.31
C VAL A 203 -7.69 -8.10 10.28
N LYS A 204 -8.03 -7.91 11.56
CA LYS A 204 -7.06 -7.74 12.64
C LYS A 204 -6.06 -8.90 12.68
N GLN A 205 -6.54 -10.15 12.62
CA GLN A 205 -5.68 -11.34 12.61
C GLN A 205 -4.73 -11.36 11.41
N VAL A 206 -5.21 -11.03 10.20
CA VAL A 206 -4.35 -10.95 9.00
C VAL A 206 -3.22 -9.94 9.19
N LEU A 207 -3.51 -8.80 9.83
CA LEU A 207 -2.49 -7.79 10.09
C LEU A 207 -1.50 -8.20 11.19
N TYR A 208 -1.96 -8.92 12.23
CA TYR A 208 -1.07 -9.50 13.25
C TYR A 208 -0.15 -10.57 12.66
N ASP A 209 -0.70 -11.52 11.90
CA ASP A 209 0.06 -12.63 11.30
C ASP A 209 1.17 -12.11 10.37
N GLU A 210 0.91 -10.98 9.71
CA GLU A 210 1.86 -10.32 8.81
C GLU A 210 2.69 -9.22 9.48
N ARG A 211 2.60 -9.07 10.80
CA ARG A 211 3.37 -8.11 11.62
C ARG A 211 3.18 -6.64 11.24
N PHE A 212 1.99 -6.30 10.75
CA PHE A 212 1.57 -4.90 10.56
C PHE A 212 1.02 -4.28 11.85
N LEU A 213 0.51 -5.11 12.76
CA LEU A 213 0.12 -4.72 14.12
C LEU A 213 1.06 -5.38 15.13
N VAL A 214 1.34 -4.68 16.22
CA VAL A 214 2.17 -5.16 17.36
C VAL A 214 1.29 -5.30 18.58
#